data_AF-A0A927YBT8-F1
#
_entry.id   AF-A0A927YBT8-F1
#
_cell.length_a   1.000
_cell.length_b   1.000
_cell.length_c   1.000
_cell.angle_alpha   90.00
_cell.angle_beta   90.00
_cell.angle_gamma   90.00
#
_symmetry.space_group_name_H-M   'P 1'
#
loop_
_entity.id
_entity.type
_entity.pdbx_description
1 polymer ?
#
loop_
_entity_poly.entity_id
_entity_poly.type
_entity_poly.pdbx_seq_one_letter_code
_entity_poly.pdbx_strand_id
1 'polypeptide(L)'
;MILYNKEDKILANIARAFEKRMKVKADVELKIDPSLGEYCGKICNGVISAGSHSQLLDTAGRYLRNPKTEGTFQSYKEFCGMYFTTHHQNYLDAAPLEELYEYMDDLAFWGMNVLHVWFDLHHFDSMEDEYAKVVSGRLLGLLKHAKSMGIKTYMAGPANEAFNNSPEELRADWTRGHDGYIHTLNSHYHLELCPNKEGAIEKLIEYKRQVLEVFKEADLDYWGFGPYDEGGCTCPKCRPWGSNGYLKTVEALIPVTKEYMPDVQFILGLWQFDHFTTDNESAGVQQALAEGRLPEIKYVNPQHGSYGYSHDMHRPRLSFPEISMTDTAPWGAYGTNVLPGRFQKLWEEHRDLEDGGDPYLEGIYADLNAVIMLRCYRDNQSAVDTVKEYLAYEFGLEGEMNEKVCKAICDMEETLFRDLYSQAHRYVIHNPEKVFDIEKTIVEAHETLPEEIREGVKWQMIYLRAVIDGELKRNDYYRTETTREYFKKIVKLCHLEKTDACTLPDIYDEPHPWPGIPE
;
A
#
# COMPACT_ATOMS: atom_id res chain seq x y z
N MET A 1 -9.88 -27.69 18.68
CA MET A 1 -8.97 -28.49 17.83
C MET A 1 -9.20 -28.05 16.39
N ILE A 2 -8.14 -27.69 15.67
CA ILE A 2 -8.27 -27.25 14.27
C ILE A 2 -8.04 -28.46 13.36
N LEU A 3 -9.06 -28.80 12.57
CA LEU A 3 -9.03 -29.86 11.57
C LEU A 3 -8.77 -29.27 10.20
N TYR A 4 -7.91 -29.91 9.41
CA TYR A 4 -7.61 -29.52 8.03
C TYR A 4 -6.92 -30.67 7.30
N ASN A 5 -6.87 -30.60 5.97
CA ASN A 5 -6.09 -31.54 5.18
C ASN A 5 -4.58 -31.29 5.38
N LYS A 6 -3.89 -32.19 6.07
CA LYS A 6 -2.45 -32.06 6.38
C LYS A 6 -1.53 -32.22 5.16
N GLU A 7 -2.05 -32.74 4.04
CA GLU A 7 -1.28 -32.86 2.79
C GLU A 7 -1.19 -31.51 2.05
N ASP A 8 -2.11 -30.59 2.33
CA ASP A 8 -2.10 -29.24 1.80
C ASP A 8 -1.21 -28.34 2.67
N LYS A 9 -0.03 -28.01 2.16
CA LYS A 9 0.97 -27.20 2.88
C LYS A 9 0.50 -25.77 3.11
N ILE A 10 -0.24 -25.18 2.17
CA ILE A 10 -0.74 -23.81 2.30
C ILE A 10 -1.80 -23.80 3.41
N LEU A 11 -2.73 -24.75 3.38
CA LEU A 11 -3.75 -24.90 4.42
C LEU A 11 -3.13 -25.14 5.80
N ALA A 12 -2.02 -25.88 5.89
CA ALA A 12 -1.29 -26.06 7.13
C ALA A 12 -0.66 -24.75 7.66
N ASN A 13 -0.21 -23.86 6.77
CA ASN A 13 0.29 -22.54 7.16
C ASN A 13 -0.85 -21.65 7.66
N ILE A 14 -1.95 -21.60 6.90
CA ILE A 14 -3.18 -20.87 7.29
C ILE A 14 -3.69 -21.35 8.65
N ALA A 15 -3.73 -22.66 8.88
CA ALA A 15 -4.18 -23.21 10.16
C ALA A 15 -3.31 -22.77 11.35
N ARG A 16 -1.98 -22.70 11.18
CA ARG A 16 -1.07 -22.20 12.23
C ARG A 16 -1.26 -20.71 12.49
N ALA A 17 -1.37 -19.90 11.42
CA ALA A 17 -1.60 -18.47 11.53
C ALA A 17 -2.96 -18.15 12.15
N PHE A 18 -3.99 -18.94 11.82
CA PHE A 18 -5.33 -18.87 12.40
C PHE A 18 -5.31 -19.26 13.88
N GLU A 19 -4.67 -20.38 14.24
CA GLU A 19 -4.57 -20.84 15.64
C GLU A 19 -3.95 -19.78 16.54
N LYS A 20 -2.89 -19.12 16.06
CA LYS A 20 -2.21 -18.04 16.78
C LYS A 20 -3.14 -16.85 17.09
N ARG A 21 -4.14 -16.61 16.24
CA ARG A 21 -5.08 -15.48 16.34
C ARG A 21 -6.39 -15.82 17.05
N MET A 22 -6.65 -17.09 17.34
CA MET A 22 -7.87 -17.51 18.02
C MET A 22 -7.92 -17.01 19.46
N LYS A 23 -8.84 -16.08 19.76
CA LYS A 23 -9.11 -15.60 21.12
C LYS A 23 -9.91 -16.59 21.97
N VAL A 24 -10.68 -17.46 21.33
CA VAL A 24 -11.54 -18.45 21.98
C VAL A 24 -11.24 -19.82 21.40
N LYS A 25 -10.95 -20.81 22.25
CA LYS A 25 -10.75 -22.19 21.81
C LYS A 25 -12.07 -22.76 21.30
N ALA A 26 -12.08 -23.17 20.03
CA ALA A 26 -13.18 -23.85 19.39
C ALA A 26 -12.66 -25.05 18.58
N ASP A 27 -13.55 -26.00 18.30
CA ASP A 27 -13.33 -27.03 17.30
C ASP A 27 -13.77 -26.49 15.94
N VAL A 28 -12.81 -26.31 15.04
CA VAL A 28 -13.01 -25.66 13.74
C VAL A 28 -12.37 -26.53 12.67
N GLU A 29 -13.05 -26.70 11.53
CA GLU A 29 -12.47 -27.32 10.34
C GLU A 29 -12.18 -26.25 9.29
N LEU A 30 -10.96 -26.20 8.77
CA LEU A 30 -10.57 -25.38 7.63
C LEU A 30 -10.49 -26.24 6.37
N LYS A 31 -11.15 -25.82 5.30
CA LYS A 31 -11.27 -26.63 4.08
C LYS A 31 -11.24 -25.80 2.81
N ILE A 32 -10.57 -26.31 1.78
CA ILE A 32 -10.78 -25.84 0.40
C ILE A 32 -11.93 -26.63 -0.22
N ASP A 33 -12.92 -25.92 -0.75
CA ASP A 33 -14.08 -26.49 -1.42
C ASP A 33 -14.19 -25.89 -2.83
N PRO A 34 -13.63 -26.57 -3.85
CA PRO A 34 -13.65 -26.08 -5.23
C PRO A 34 -15.04 -25.94 -5.84
N SER A 35 -16.10 -26.43 -5.17
CA SER A 35 -17.47 -26.17 -5.61
C SER A 35 -17.95 -24.75 -5.28
N LEU A 36 -17.27 -24.08 -4.34
CA LEU A 36 -17.37 -22.64 -4.12
C LEU A 36 -16.50 -21.94 -5.18
N GLY A 37 -16.99 -20.84 -5.76
CA GLY A 37 -16.17 -20.01 -6.67
C GLY A 37 -14.90 -19.50 -5.96
N GLU A 38 -13.87 -19.16 -6.73
CA GLU A 38 -12.53 -18.74 -6.22
C GLU A 38 -12.62 -17.70 -5.09
N TYR A 39 -13.57 -16.77 -5.22
CA TYR A 39 -13.79 -15.63 -4.33
C TYR A 39 -15.00 -15.80 -3.39
N CYS A 40 -15.45 -17.05 -3.20
CA CYS A 40 -16.56 -17.41 -2.31
C CYS A 40 -16.09 -18.23 -1.11
N GLY A 41 -16.55 -17.84 0.08
CA GLY A 41 -16.35 -18.53 1.35
C GLY A 41 -17.67 -18.94 2.00
N LYS A 42 -17.62 -19.89 2.91
CA LYS A 42 -18.77 -20.35 3.69
C LYS A 42 -18.36 -20.79 5.09
N ILE A 43 -19.12 -20.33 6.08
CA ILE A 43 -19.04 -20.79 7.47
C ILE A 43 -20.35 -21.51 7.77
N CYS A 44 -20.24 -22.77 8.22
CA CYS A 44 -21.39 -23.59 8.61
C CYS A 44 -21.03 -24.55 9.74
N ASN A 45 -21.59 -24.36 10.94
CA ASN A 45 -21.45 -25.30 12.07
C ASN A 45 -19.98 -25.62 12.42
N GLY A 46 -19.14 -24.59 12.50
CA GLY A 46 -17.71 -24.75 12.80
C GLY A 46 -16.85 -25.24 11.63
N VAL A 47 -17.42 -25.40 10.43
CA VAL A 47 -16.65 -25.63 9.19
C VAL A 47 -16.50 -24.31 8.44
N ILE A 48 -15.25 -23.90 8.23
CA ILE A 48 -14.85 -22.74 7.43
C ILE A 48 -14.28 -23.25 6.13
N SER A 49 -14.97 -22.96 5.03
CA SER A 49 -14.62 -23.44 3.69
C SER A 49 -14.55 -22.30 2.68
N ALA A 50 -13.71 -22.43 1.66
CA ALA A 50 -13.63 -21.45 0.58
C ALA A 50 -13.15 -22.07 -0.73
N GLY A 51 -13.45 -21.41 -1.86
CA GLY A 51 -13.02 -21.87 -3.19
C GLY A 51 -11.52 -21.73 -3.45
N SER A 52 -10.81 -20.92 -2.67
CA SER A 52 -9.36 -20.72 -2.76
C SER A 52 -8.74 -20.48 -1.38
N HIS A 53 -7.41 -20.61 -1.29
CA HIS A 53 -6.66 -20.34 -0.05
C HIS A 53 -6.73 -18.87 0.38
N SER A 54 -6.62 -17.92 -0.54
CA SER A 54 -6.77 -16.50 -0.20
C SER A 54 -8.18 -16.15 0.28
N GLN A 55 -9.21 -16.74 -0.32
CA GLN A 55 -10.57 -16.56 0.17
C GLN A 55 -10.79 -17.26 1.52
N LEU A 56 -10.09 -18.35 1.79
CA LEU A 56 -10.14 -19.01 3.09
C LEU A 56 -9.58 -18.11 4.20
N LEU A 57 -8.52 -17.33 3.92
CA LEU A 57 -7.99 -16.34 4.86
C LEU A 57 -9.03 -15.28 5.26
N ASP A 58 -9.70 -14.63 4.30
CA ASP A 58 -10.79 -13.68 4.60
C ASP A 58 -11.92 -14.36 5.39
N THR A 59 -12.35 -15.55 4.94
CA THR A 59 -13.47 -16.26 5.56
C THR A 59 -13.14 -16.69 6.99
N ALA A 60 -11.92 -17.17 7.23
CA ALA A 60 -11.42 -17.48 8.55
C ALA A 60 -11.27 -16.22 9.41
N GLY A 61 -10.87 -15.09 8.82
CA GLY A 61 -10.80 -13.80 9.49
C GLY A 61 -12.16 -13.33 10.00
N ARG A 62 -13.23 -13.51 9.21
CA ARG A 62 -14.62 -13.23 9.67
C ARG A 62 -14.98 -14.03 10.91
N TYR A 63 -14.57 -15.30 10.95
CA TYR A 63 -14.77 -16.14 12.13
C TYR A 63 -13.93 -15.66 13.33
N LEU A 64 -12.68 -15.25 13.12
CA LEU A 64 -11.83 -14.70 14.19
C LEU A 64 -12.44 -13.44 14.81
N ARG A 65 -12.99 -12.54 13.97
CA ARG A 65 -13.64 -11.29 14.41
C ARG A 65 -14.98 -11.54 15.08
N ASN A 66 -15.74 -12.51 14.59
CA ASN A 66 -17.01 -12.92 15.19
C ASN A 66 -17.25 -14.43 15.03
N PRO A 67 -16.98 -15.24 16.08
CA PRO A 67 -17.17 -16.71 16.03
C PRO A 67 -18.62 -17.17 15.85
N LYS A 68 -19.60 -16.26 15.92
CA LYS A 68 -21.02 -16.54 15.65
C LYS A 68 -21.39 -16.34 14.17
N THR A 69 -20.43 -15.92 13.35
CA THR A 69 -20.65 -15.72 11.92
C THR A 69 -20.98 -17.05 11.25
N GLU A 70 -22.09 -17.08 10.53
CA GLU A 70 -22.59 -18.23 9.78
C GLU A 70 -23.11 -17.71 8.44
N GLY A 71 -22.89 -18.44 7.35
CA GLY A 71 -23.38 -18.03 6.03
C GLY A 71 -22.39 -18.27 4.89
N THR A 72 -22.74 -17.72 3.72
CA THR A 72 -21.91 -17.73 2.51
C THR A 72 -21.53 -16.30 2.17
N PHE A 73 -20.25 -16.07 1.87
CA PHE A 73 -19.65 -14.76 1.69
C PHE A 73 -18.98 -14.72 0.33
N GLN A 74 -19.45 -13.83 -0.55
CA GLN A 74 -18.88 -13.61 -1.86
C GLN A 74 -18.12 -12.29 -1.82
N SER A 75 -16.86 -12.28 -2.22
CA SER A 75 -16.10 -11.03 -2.30
C SER A 75 -16.73 -10.07 -3.29
N TYR A 76 -16.80 -8.79 -2.91
CA TYR A 76 -17.32 -7.72 -3.74
C TYR A 76 -16.39 -7.36 -4.90
N LYS A 77 -15.06 -7.42 -4.67
CA LYS A 77 -14.00 -7.30 -5.68
C LYS A 77 -13.06 -8.51 -5.66
N GLU A 78 -12.45 -8.79 -6.80
CA GLU A 78 -11.55 -9.93 -6.98
C GLU A 78 -10.10 -9.59 -6.65
N PHE A 79 -9.68 -8.35 -6.92
CA PHE A 79 -8.32 -7.86 -6.66
C PHE A 79 -8.33 -6.98 -5.40
N CYS A 80 -7.90 -7.56 -4.27
CA CYS A 80 -7.81 -6.88 -2.98
C CYS A 80 -6.33 -6.85 -2.57
N GLY A 81 -5.57 -5.98 -3.23
CA GLY A 81 -4.13 -5.86 -3.01
C GLY A 81 -3.76 -4.95 -1.86
N MET A 82 -2.46 -4.91 -1.58
CA MET A 82 -1.80 -3.90 -0.77
C MET A 82 -0.41 -3.69 -1.34
N TYR A 83 -0.05 -2.44 -1.63
CA TYR A 83 1.29 -2.10 -2.06
C TYR A 83 2.16 -1.80 -0.86
N PHE A 84 3.09 -2.70 -0.57
CA PHE A 84 4.13 -2.49 0.41
C PHE A 84 5.23 -1.66 -0.22
N THR A 85 5.29 -0.37 0.14
CA THR A 85 6.32 0.55 -0.34
C THR A 85 7.67 0.17 0.26
N THR A 86 8.46 -0.59 -0.49
CA THR A 86 9.71 -1.19 0.00
C THR A 86 10.99 -0.54 -0.54
N HIS A 87 11.05 0.80 -0.51
CA HIS A 87 12.18 1.56 -1.07
C HIS A 87 12.39 2.96 -0.46
N HIS A 88 11.88 3.24 0.75
CA HIS A 88 12.02 4.55 1.42
C HIS A 88 12.64 4.47 2.82
N GLN A 89 13.20 3.31 3.20
CA GLN A 89 13.66 3.05 4.57
C GLN A 89 12.56 3.25 5.62
N ASN A 90 11.31 3.06 5.20
CA ASN A 90 10.14 3.12 6.06
C ASN A 90 9.97 1.81 6.85
N TYR A 91 8.82 1.64 7.52
CA TYR A 91 8.55 0.45 8.31
C TYR A 91 8.71 -0.86 7.52
N LEU A 92 8.26 -0.88 6.26
CA LEU A 92 8.26 -2.08 5.42
C LEU A 92 9.66 -2.46 4.94
N ASP A 93 10.59 -1.50 4.92
CA ASP A 93 12.00 -1.73 4.65
C ASP A 93 12.77 -2.13 5.89
N ALA A 94 12.49 -1.46 7.01
CA ALA A 94 13.32 -1.50 8.21
C ALA A 94 12.92 -2.59 9.20
N ALA A 95 11.63 -2.93 9.30
CA ALA A 95 11.16 -3.91 10.27
C ALA A 95 11.73 -5.32 10.01
N PRO A 96 11.91 -6.16 11.04
CA PRO A 96 12.26 -7.57 10.86
C PRO A 96 11.26 -8.30 9.96
N LEU A 97 11.74 -9.23 9.12
CA LEU A 97 10.86 -9.97 8.19
C LEU A 97 9.78 -10.75 8.93
N GLU A 98 10.10 -11.30 10.11
CA GLU A 98 9.14 -12.02 10.94
C GLU A 98 7.97 -11.12 11.37
N GLU A 99 8.23 -9.84 11.62
CA GLU A 99 7.18 -8.86 11.95
C GLU A 99 6.31 -8.56 10.72
N LEU A 100 6.94 -8.37 9.55
CA LEU A 100 6.25 -8.14 8.30
C LEU A 100 5.41 -9.34 7.85
N TYR A 101 5.86 -10.57 8.14
CA TYR A 101 5.10 -11.78 7.87
C TYR A 101 3.82 -11.84 8.71
N GLU A 102 3.92 -11.51 10.00
CA GLU A 102 2.75 -11.47 10.88
C GLU A 102 1.78 -10.35 10.50
N TYR A 103 2.30 -9.20 10.08
CA TYR A 103 1.47 -8.10 9.60
C TYR A 103 0.78 -8.44 8.28
N MET A 104 1.50 -9.08 7.34
CA MET A 104 0.90 -9.55 6.10
C MET A 104 -0.21 -10.58 6.35
N ASP A 105 0.00 -11.51 7.28
CA ASP A 105 -1.01 -12.49 7.69
C ASP A 105 -2.25 -11.78 8.27
N ASP A 106 -2.06 -10.77 9.12
CA ASP A 106 -3.16 -9.95 9.67
C ASP A 106 -3.99 -9.31 8.55
N LEU A 107 -3.33 -8.64 7.59
CA LEU A 107 -4.01 -8.03 6.45
C LEU A 107 -4.73 -9.09 5.59
N ALA A 108 -4.17 -10.29 5.45
CA ALA A 108 -4.81 -11.37 4.70
C ALA A 108 -6.09 -11.87 5.38
N PHE A 109 -6.10 -11.99 6.72
CA PHE A 109 -7.33 -12.27 7.49
C PHE A 109 -8.34 -11.12 7.41
N TRP A 110 -7.90 -9.88 7.17
CA TRP A 110 -8.78 -8.75 6.92
C TRP A 110 -9.31 -8.68 5.48
N GLY A 111 -8.65 -9.36 4.54
CA GLY A 111 -9.12 -9.50 3.16
C GLY A 111 -8.07 -9.33 2.07
N MET A 112 -6.80 -9.12 2.38
CA MET A 112 -5.78 -8.98 1.35
C MET A 112 -5.55 -10.30 0.60
N ASN A 113 -5.50 -10.27 -0.74
CA ASN A 113 -5.15 -11.42 -1.58
C ASN A 113 -4.07 -11.14 -2.63
N VAL A 114 -3.55 -9.92 -2.72
CA VAL A 114 -2.38 -9.61 -3.54
C VAL A 114 -1.38 -8.83 -2.71
N LEU A 115 -0.13 -9.31 -2.65
CA LEU A 115 1.00 -8.52 -2.14
C LEU A 115 1.68 -7.84 -3.33
N HIS A 116 1.75 -6.52 -3.31
CA HIS A 116 2.52 -5.72 -4.26
C HIS A 116 3.80 -5.20 -3.58
N VAL A 117 4.96 -5.36 -4.22
CA VAL A 117 6.26 -4.79 -3.81
C VAL A 117 7.02 -4.18 -5.00
N TRP A 118 8.00 -3.34 -4.74
CA TRP A 118 8.88 -2.77 -5.77
C TRP A 118 10.34 -2.89 -5.33
N PHE A 119 11.19 -3.40 -6.22
CA PHE A 119 12.64 -3.32 -6.09
C PHE A 119 13.15 -2.11 -6.90
N ASP A 120 13.51 -1.04 -6.21
CA ASP A 120 13.88 0.23 -6.82
C ASP A 120 15.35 0.27 -7.26
N LEU A 121 15.59 0.34 -8.57
CA LEU A 121 16.92 0.19 -9.16
C LEU A 121 17.81 1.41 -8.88
N HIS A 122 17.26 2.61 -8.71
CA HIS A 122 18.07 3.83 -8.63
C HIS A 122 18.95 3.87 -7.37
N HIS A 123 18.67 3.03 -6.38
CA HIS A 123 19.50 2.87 -5.18
C HIS A 123 20.80 2.09 -5.41
N PHE A 124 20.95 1.42 -6.56
CA PHE A 124 22.02 0.43 -6.77
C PHE A 124 22.73 0.64 -8.10
N ASP A 125 23.98 0.18 -8.18
CA ASP A 125 24.76 0.17 -9.42
C ASP A 125 24.55 -1.12 -10.25
N SER A 126 24.08 -2.19 -9.61
CA SER A 126 23.71 -3.47 -10.26
C SER A 126 23.03 -4.42 -9.27
N MET A 127 22.49 -5.55 -9.75
CA MET A 127 22.05 -6.65 -8.87
C MET A 127 23.20 -7.36 -8.12
N GLU A 128 24.47 -7.11 -8.50
CA GLU A 128 25.63 -7.67 -7.82
C GLU A 128 26.06 -6.87 -6.59
N ASP A 129 25.49 -5.68 -6.38
CA ASP A 129 25.71 -4.89 -5.16
C ASP A 129 25.29 -5.70 -3.92
N GLU A 130 26.12 -5.69 -2.88
CA GLU A 130 25.85 -6.41 -1.64
C GLU A 130 24.56 -5.92 -0.97
N TYR A 131 24.27 -4.61 -1.04
CA TYR A 131 23.02 -4.07 -0.52
C TYR A 131 21.83 -4.42 -1.42
N ALA A 132 21.99 -4.46 -2.75
CA ALA A 132 20.95 -4.96 -3.66
C ALA A 132 20.58 -6.41 -3.36
N LYS A 133 21.57 -7.26 -3.03
CA LYS A 133 21.35 -8.66 -2.61
C LYS A 133 20.59 -8.75 -1.29
N VAL A 134 20.86 -7.85 -0.34
CA VAL A 134 20.10 -7.78 0.92
C VAL A 134 18.65 -7.39 0.66
N VAL A 135 18.41 -6.32 -0.10
CA VAL A 135 17.05 -5.83 -0.37
C VAL A 135 16.25 -6.85 -1.20
N SER A 136 16.83 -7.36 -2.28
CA SER A 136 16.16 -8.38 -3.11
C SER A 136 15.88 -9.68 -2.34
N GLY A 137 16.80 -10.10 -1.45
CA GLY A 137 16.58 -11.24 -0.55
C GLY A 137 15.41 -11.04 0.40
N ARG A 138 15.23 -9.81 0.91
CA ARG A 138 14.07 -9.46 1.76
C ARG A 138 12.77 -9.50 0.97
N LEU A 139 12.72 -8.89 -0.21
CA LEU A 139 11.53 -8.92 -1.07
C LEU A 139 11.16 -10.34 -1.50
N LEU A 140 12.16 -11.18 -1.85
CA LEU A 140 11.95 -12.60 -2.10
C LEU A 140 11.34 -13.31 -0.89
N GLY A 141 11.77 -12.96 0.34
CA GLY A 141 11.18 -13.46 1.58
C GLY A 141 9.69 -13.13 1.69
N LEU A 142 9.31 -11.87 1.47
CA LEU A 142 7.91 -11.42 1.49
C LEU A 142 7.06 -12.14 0.43
N LEU A 143 7.54 -12.20 -0.81
CA LEU A 143 6.84 -12.86 -1.92
C LEU A 143 6.67 -14.37 -1.67
N LYS A 144 7.72 -15.04 -1.15
CA LYS A 144 7.66 -16.47 -0.79
C LYS A 144 6.70 -16.71 0.37
N HIS A 145 6.65 -15.84 1.38
CA HIS A 145 5.68 -15.95 2.48
C HIS A 145 4.25 -15.78 1.95
N ALA A 146 4.00 -14.78 1.09
CA ALA A 146 2.70 -14.55 0.45
C ALA A 146 2.19 -15.80 -0.30
N LYS A 147 3.03 -16.36 -1.19
CA LYS A 147 2.71 -17.62 -1.90
C LYS A 147 2.45 -18.78 -0.94
N SER A 148 3.20 -18.87 0.16
CA SER A 148 3.02 -19.92 1.17
C SER A 148 1.67 -19.85 1.89
N MET A 149 0.99 -18.71 1.83
CA MET A 149 -0.34 -18.45 2.37
C MET A 149 -1.43 -18.44 1.29
N GLY A 150 -1.07 -18.65 0.02
CA GLY A 150 -2.00 -18.60 -1.11
C GLY A 150 -2.41 -17.18 -1.52
N ILE A 151 -1.64 -16.17 -1.12
CA ILE A 151 -1.75 -14.77 -1.54
C ILE A 151 -1.01 -14.63 -2.87
N LYS A 152 -1.62 -13.94 -3.85
CA LYS A 152 -0.99 -13.67 -5.15
C LYS A 152 0.13 -12.65 -5.00
N THR A 153 1.15 -12.72 -5.84
CA THR A 153 2.31 -11.84 -5.79
C THR A 153 2.38 -10.92 -6.99
N TYR A 154 2.71 -9.66 -6.73
CA TYR A 154 2.80 -8.59 -7.70
C TYR A 154 4.10 -7.82 -7.48
N MET A 155 4.90 -7.64 -8.54
CA MET A 155 5.97 -6.67 -8.56
C MET A 155 5.74 -5.60 -9.63
N ALA A 156 6.07 -4.36 -9.34
CA ALA A 156 6.11 -3.28 -10.32
C ALA A 156 7.45 -2.55 -10.29
N GLY A 157 7.63 -1.70 -11.29
CA GLY A 157 8.67 -0.68 -11.36
C GLY A 157 8.43 0.20 -12.60
N PRO A 158 9.04 1.39 -12.66
CA PRO A 158 8.98 2.26 -13.84
C PRO A 158 9.38 1.52 -15.13
N ALA A 159 8.73 1.85 -16.24
CA ALA A 159 9.05 1.16 -17.50
C ALA A 159 10.48 1.45 -17.99
N ASN A 160 10.99 2.66 -17.76
CA ASN A 160 12.32 3.08 -18.16
C ASN A 160 13.30 3.27 -16.99
N GLU A 161 13.03 2.59 -15.87
CA GLU A 161 13.86 2.53 -14.67
C GLU A 161 15.30 2.10 -14.97
N ALA A 162 16.26 2.61 -14.20
CA ALA A 162 17.66 2.31 -14.40
C ALA A 162 18.46 2.30 -13.10
N PHE A 163 19.57 1.56 -13.10
CA PHE A 163 20.55 1.63 -12.01
C PHE A 163 21.18 3.02 -11.91
N ASN A 164 21.69 3.35 -10.72
CA ASN A 164 22.38 4.60 -10.39
C ASN A 164 23.54 4.96 -11.34
N ASN A 165 24.20 3.95 -11.90
CA ASN A 165 25.31 4.10 -12.84
C ASN A 165 24.87 4.07 -14.32
N SER A 166 23.59 4.37 -14.62
CA SER A 166 23.09 4.33 -15.99
C SER A 166 23.91 5.21 -16.94
N PRO A 167 24.16 4.79 -18.20
CA PRO A 167 25.01 5.54 -19.12
C PRO A 167 24.41 6.91 -19.45
N GLU A 168 25.17 7.98 -19.19
CA GLU A 168 24.68 9.36 -19.33
C GLU A 168 24.14 9.66 -20.73
N GLU A 169 24.79 9.12 -21.76
CA GLU A 169 24.38 9.30 -23.15
C GLU A 169 23.01 8.72 -23.44
N LEU A 170 22.53 7.73 -22.67
CA LEU A 170 21.25 7.05 -22.86
C LEU A 170 20.10 7.64 -22.02
N ARG A 171 20.39 8.54 -21.07
CA ARG A 171 19.41 9.06 -20.12
C ARG A 171 18.26 9.84 -20.76
N ALA A 172 17.11 9.81 -20.12
CA ALA A 172 15.90 10.52 -20.48
C ALA A 172 16.05 12.03 -20.31
N ASP A 173 15.30 12.76 -21.13
CA ASP A 173 15.05 14.17 -20.91
C ASP A 173 13.88 14.30 -19.94
N TRP A 174 13.95 15.25 -19.02
CA TRP A 174 12.97 15.45 -17.94
C TRP A 174 12.52 16.91 -17.82
N THR A 175 13.02 17.74 -18.74
CA THR A 175 12.84 19.19 -18.69
C THR A 175 11.50 19.63 -19.28
N ARG A 176 11.08 20.84 -18.91
CA ARG A 176 9.82 21.46 -19.34
C ARG A 176 10.05 22.59 -20.34
N GLY A 177 8.97 23.08 -20.92
CA GLY A 177 8.96 24.29 -21.76
C GLY A 177 9.23 23.99 -23.23
N HIS A 178 9.18 22.72 -23.63
CA HIS A 178 9.28 22.27 -25.01
C HIS A 178 8.29 21.14 -25.25
N ASP A 179 7.95 20.94 -26.52
CA ASP A 179 7.16 19.79 -26.98
C ASP A 179 5.93 19.51 -26.08
N GLY A 180 5.15 20.54 -25.75
CA GLY A 180 3.90 20.40 -24.97
C GLY A 180 4.06 20.08 -23.48
N TYR A 181 5.28 19.85 -22.97
CA TYR A 181 5.54 19.66 -21.55
C TYR A 181 5.53 20.99 -20.79
N ILE A 182 4.56 21.13 -19.89
CA ILE A 182 4.29 22.35 -19.12
C ILE A 182 4.88 22.28 -17.70
N HIS A 183 5.12 21.08 -17.19
CA HIS A 183 5.78 20.83 -15.91
C HIS A 183 7.04 19.98 -16.11
N THR A 184 8.02 20.20 -15.23
CA THR A 184 9.20 19.34 -15.15
C THR A 184 8.75 18.03 -14.53
N LEU A 185 9.32 16.90 -14.96
CA LEU A 185 9.00 15.61 -14.33
C LEU A 185 9.50 15.64 -12.87
N ASN A 186 8.58 15.72 -11.92
CA ASN A 186 8.88 15.67 -10.50
C ASN A 186 9.26 14.23 -10.12
N SER A 187 10.09 14.05 -9.09
CA SER A 187 10.60 12.73 -8.64
C SER A 187 11.29 11.89 -9.73
N HIS A 188 11.81 12.53 -10.77
CA HIS A 188 12.65 11.90 -11.78
C HIS A 188 14.11 11.96 -11.31
N TYR A 189 14.81 10.83 -11.24
CA TYR A 189 16.17 10.78 -10.66
C TYR A 189 17.28 11.13 -11.64
N HIS A 190 16.93 11.31 -12.92
CA HIS A 190 17.85 11.64 -14.01
C HIS A 190 18.82 10.49 -14.30
N LEU A 191 18.31 9.27 -14.16
CA LEU A 191 18.99 8.00 -14.41
C LEU A 191 18.22 7.16 -15.44
N GLU A 192 16.91 7.35 -15.50
CA GLU A 192 15.96 6.72 -16.38
C GLU A 192 16.39 6.83 -17.84
N LEU A 193 16.11 5.81 -18.65
CA LEU A 193 16.62 5.74 -20.02
C LEU A 193 15.59 6.24 -21.05
N CYS A 194 16.07 6.90 -22.09
CA CYS A 194 15.22 7.30 -23.22
C CYS A 194 15.09 6.13 -24.21
N PRO A 195 13.90 5.53 -24.42
CA PRO A 195 13.73 4.40 -25.34
C PRO A 195 13.94 4.74 -26.82
N ASN A 196 14.15 6.02 -27.15
CA ASN A 196 14.43 6.51 -28.51
C ASN A 196 15.89 6.84 -28.78
N LYS A 197 16.78 6.65 -27.80
CA LYS A 197 18.22 6.66 -28.01
C LYS A 197 18.72 5.26 -28.40
N GLU A 198 19.69 5.21 -29.30
CA GLU A 198 20.26 3.95 -29.78
C GLU A 198 20.93 3.20 -28.62
N GLY A 199 20.62 1.91 -28.45
CA GLY A 199 21.14 1.08 -27.35
C GLY A 199 20.34 1.14 -26.04
N ALA A 200 19.39 2.08 -25.90
CA ALA A 200 18.68 2.26 -24.63
C ALA A 200 17.67 1.14 -24.34
N ILE A 201 16.92 0.67 -25.34
CA ILE A 201 15.99 -0.47 -25.17
C ILE A 201 16.76 -1.74 -24.83
N GLU A 202 17.89 -1.98 -25.51
CA GLU A 202 18.77 -3.11 -25.24
C GLU A 202 19.29 -3.09 -23.80
N LYS A 203 19.63 -1.89 -23.30
CA LYS A 203 20.07 -1.70 -21.91
C LYS A 203 18.94 -1.90 -20.90
N LEU A 204 17.73 -1.42 -21.17
CA LEU A 204 16.56 -1.67 -20.33
C LEU A 204 16.23 -3.16 -20.26
N ILE A 205 16.33 -3.88 -21.38
CA ILE A 205 16.17 -5.33 -21.43
C ILE A 205 17.25 -6.03 -20.59
N GLU A 206 18.51 -5.59 -20.69
CA GLU A 206 19.61 -6.10 -19.88
C GLU A 206 19.32 -5.95 -18.38
N TYR A 207 18.93 -4.75 -17.93
CA TYR A 207 18.58 -4.50 -16.53
C TYR A 207 17.37 -5.32 -16.08
N LYS A 208 16.32 -5.41 -16.91
CA LYS A 208 15.14 -6.23 -16.60
C LYS A 208 15.51 -7.69 -16.43
N ARG A 209 16.40 -8.25 -17.26
CA ARG A 209 16.88 -9.64 -17.12
C ARG A 209 17.61 -9.87 -15.81
N GLN A 210 18.43 -8.92 -15.35
CA GLN A 210 19.11 -9.04 -14.06
C GLN A 210 18.09 -9.15 -12.91
N VAL A 211 17.07 -8.29 -12.91
CA VAL A 211 15.99 -8.33 -11.90
C VAL A 211 15.22 -9.66 -12.00
N LEU A 212 14.78 -10.04 -13.20
CA LEU A 212 13.99 -11.27 -13.40
C LEU A 212 14.76 -12.54 -13.03
N GLU A 213 16.07 -12.60 -13.26
CA GLU A 213 16.90 -13.74 -12.87
C GLU A 213 16.91 -13.94 -11.35
N VAL A 214 16.90 -12.85 -10.56
CA VAL A 214 16.80 -12.90 -9.09
C VAL A 214 15.39 -13.29 -8.65
N PHE A 215 14.36 -12.71 -9.29
CA PHE A 215 12.97 -12.88 -8.85
C PHE A 215 12.21 -14.05 -9.48
N LYS A 216 12.79 -14.80 -10.43
CA LYS A 216 12.10 -15.94 -11.08
C LYS A 216 11.60 -17.00 -10.11
N GLU A 217 12.26 -17.18 -8.96
CA GLU A 217 11.83 -18.15 -7.94
C GLU A 217 10.58 -17.70 -7.17
N ALA A 218 10.20 -16.42 -7.23
CA ALA A 218 9.00 -15.91 -6.59
C ALA A 218 7.71 -16.32 -7.33
N ASP A 219 7.84 -16.76 -8.59
CA ASP A 219 6.73 -17.20 -9.43
C ASP A 219 5.59 -16.16 -9.46
N LEU A 220 5.89 -14.94 -9.92
CA LEU A 220 4.98 -13.80 -9.81
C LEU A 220 3.67 -14.03 -10.57
N ASP A 221 2.54 -13.67 -9.95
CA ASP A 221 1.24 -13.66 -10.62
C ASP A 221 1.07 -12.39 -11.49
N TYR A 222 1.64 -11.26 -11.05
CA TYR A 222 1.54 -9.98 -11.73
C TYR A 222 2.88 -9.27 -11.90
N TRP A 223 3.06 -8.62 -13.06
CA TRP A 223 4.12 -7.64 -13.31
C TRP A 223 3.54 -6.30 -13.75
N GLY A 224 3.98 -5.22 -13.13
CA GLY A 224 3.49 -3.87 -13.37
C GLY A 224 4.52 -2.98 -14.03
N PHE A 225 4.05 -2.06 -14.86
CA PHE A 225 4.86 -0.98 -15.39
C PHE A 225 4.33 0.35 -14.86
N GLY A 226 5.21 1.13 -14.23
CA GLY A 226 4.96 2.50 -13.81
C GLY A 226 5.37 3.50 -14.90
N PRO A 227 4.63 4.61 -15.10
CA PRO A 227 4.98 5.58 -16.13
C PRO A 227 5.86 6.74 -15.65
N TYR A 228 5.61 7.24 -14.44
CA TYR A 228 6.16 8.43 -13.80
C TYR A 228 6.30 8.14 -12.29
N ASP A 229 7.14 8.92 -11.61
CA ASP A 229 7.35 8.88 -10.14
C ASP A 229 7.89 7.51 -9.63
N GLU A 230 9.09 7.07 -10.00
CA GLU A 230 10.03 7.68 -10.96
C GLU A 230 9.74 7.24 -12.41
N GLY A 231 10.35 7.88 -13.42
CA GLY A 231 10.10 7.54 -14.83
C GLY A 231 9.74 8.73 -15.72
N GLY A 232 9.68 8.46 -17.02
CA GLY A 232 9.29 9.46 -18.02
C GLY A 232 10.40 9.84 -19.00
N CYS A 233 10.02 10.50 -20.08
CA CYS A 233 10.95 11.15 -20.99
C CYS A 233 10.26 12.24 -21.81
N THR A 234 10.70 13.50 -21.68
CA THR A 234 10.08 14.67 -22.31
C THR A 234 10.57 14.95 -23.74
N CYS A 235 11.52 14.15 -24.25
CA CYS A 235 12.12 14.43 -25.56
C CYS A 235 11.10 14.34 -26.72
N PRO A 236 11.31 15.06 -27.83
CA PRO A 236 10.35 15.11 -28.95
C PRO A 236 9.96 13.75 -29.53
N LYS A 237 10.86 12.76 -29.47
CA LYS A 237 10.59 11.40 -29.99
C LYS A 237 9.76 10.54 -29.06
N CYS A 238 9.78 10.83 -27.76
CA CYS A 238 9.00 10.12 -26.76
C CYS A 238 7.60 10.71 -26.57
N ARG A 239 7.41 11.96 -26.97
CA ARG A 239 6.15 12.68 -26.82
C ARG A 239 4.99 12.04 -27.60
N PRO A 240 3.77 12.07 -27.03
CA PRO A 240 3.52 12.21 -25.60
C PRO A 240 3.98 10.93 -24.90
N TRP A 241 4.72 11.04 -23.80
CA TRP A 241 5.38 9.89 -23.16
C TRP A 241 4.42 8.73 -22.95
N GLY A 242 3.29 8.96 -22.28
CA GLY A 242 2.34 7.93 -21.88
C GLY A 242 1.82 7.05 -23.01
N SER A 243 1.52 7.60 -24.20
CA SER A 243 0.99 6.80 -25.33
C SER A 243 2.02 6.46 -26.40
N ASN A 244 3.26 6.94 -26.26
CA ASN A 244 4.35 6.70 -27.21
C ASN A 244 5.57 6.08 -26.51
N GLY A 245 6.46 6.89 -25.91
CA GLY A 245 7.71 6.40 -25.31
C GLY A 245 7.50 5.33 -24.23
N TYR A 246 6.50 5.51 -23.37
CA TYR A 246 6.13 4.55 -22.34
C TYR A 246 5.67 3.22 -22.95
N LEU A 247 4.67 3.24 -23.83
CA LEU A 247 4.15 2.03 -24.46
C LEU A 247 5.21 1.30 -25.28
N LYS A 248 6.09 2.03 -25.98
CA LYS A 248 7.24 1.44 -26.70
C LYS A 248 8.14 0.64 -25.77
N THR A 249 8.35 1.14 -24.56
CA THR A 249 9.18 0.48 -23.55
C THR A 249 8.48 -0.75 -22.99
N VAL A 250 7.19 -0.64 -22.64
CA VAL A 250 6.36 -1.75 -22.17
C VAL A 250 6.31 -2.90 -23.20
N GLU A 251 6.11 -2.58 -24.49
CA GLU A 251 6.11 -3.54 -25.59
C GLU A 251 7.42 -4.33 -25.69
N ALA A 252 8.56 -3.69 -25.43
CA ALA A 252 9.86 -4.33 -25.47
C ALA A 252 10.12 -5.24 -24.25
N LEU A 253 9.55 -4.90 -23.08
CA LEU A 253 9.80 -5.62 -21.83
C LEU A 253 8.88 -6.83 -21.61
N ILE A 254 7.64 -6.81 -22.12
CA ILE A 254 6.69 -7.92 -21.94
C ILE A 254 7.25 -9.28 -22.42
N PRO A 255 7.81 -9.41 -23.63
CA PRO A 255 8.36 -10.69 -24.09
C PRO A 255 9.47 -11.19 -23.16
N VAL A 256 10.33 -10.28 -22.69
CA VAL A 256 11.45 -10.59 -21.80
C VAL A 256 10.94 -11.11 -20.46
N THR A 257 9.92 -10.48 -19.88
CA THR A 257 9.30 -10.97 -18.64
C THR A 257 8.71 -12.37 -18.82
N LYS A 258 8.04 -12.63 -19.95
CA LYS A 258 7.45 -13.95 -20.25
C LYS A 258 8.49 -15.06 -20.46
N GLU A 259 9.74 -14.74 -20.81
CA GLU A 259 10.81 -15.75 -20.89
C GLU A 259 11.13 -16.36 -19.51
N TYR A 260 10.96 -15.58 -18.43
CA TYR A 260 11.23 -16.02 -17.06
C TYR A 260 9.97 -16.49 -16.34
N MET A 261 8.83 -15.86 -16.64
CA MET A 261 7.55 -16.12 -15.98
C MET A 261 6.44 -16.21 -17.04
N PRO A 262 6.22 -17.39 -17.66
CA PRO A 262 5.32 -17.53 -18.81
C PRO A 262 3.85 -17.19 -18.50
N ASP A 263 3.41 -17.44 -17.27
CA ASP A 263 2.02 -17.28 -16.84
C ASP A 263 1.73 -15.92 -16.18
N VAL A 264 2.73 -15.04 -16.06
CA VAL A 264 2.58 -13.72 -15.45
C VAL A 264 1.59 -12.86 -16.23
N GLN A 265 0.77 -12.11 -15.49
CA GLN A 265 -0.19 -11.16 -16.04
C GLN A 265 0.31 -9.74 -15.86
N PHE A 266 -0.01 -8.84 -16.80
CA PHE A 266 0.56 -7.49 -16.78
C PHE A 266 -0.44 -6.44 -16.33
N ILE A 267 0.05 -5.46 -15.56
CA ILE A 267 -0.68 -4.29 -15.09
C ILE A 267 -0.01 -3.03 -15.66
N LEU A 268 -0.81 -2.16 -16.27
CA LEU A 268 -0.33 -0.89 -16.82
C LEU A 268 -0.69 0.27 -15.89
N GLY A 269 0.30 0.84 -15.20
CA GLY A 269 0.12 2.02 -14.37
C GLY A 269 -0.06 3.28 -15.22
N LEU A 270 -0.92 4.20 -14.76
CA LEU A 270 -1.19 5.49 -15.41
C LEU A 270 -1.05 6.67 -14.40
N TRP A 271 -0.19 6.49 -13.40
CA TRP A 271 0.12 7.51 -12.39
C TRP A 271 0.61 8.81 -13.04
N GLN A 272 0.08 9.96 -12.60
CA GLN A 272 0.43 11.30 -13.10
C GLN A 272 0.30 11.53 -14.62
N PHE A 273 -0.46 10.69 -15.31
CA PHE A 273 -0.84 10.98 -16.69
C PHE A 273 -1.56 12.32 -16.79
N ASP A 274 -1.28 13.04 -17.87
CA ASP A 274 -1.87 14.36 -18.17
C ASP A 274 -1.48 15.49 -17.19
N HIS A 275 -0.68 15.18 -16.15
CA HIS A 275 -0.16 16.19 -15.22
C HIS A 275 0.93 17.04 -15.87
N PHE A 276 1.84 16.42 -16.63
CA PHE A 276 3.04 17.09 -17.14
C PHE A 276 2.89 17.72 -18.53
N THR A 277 1.86 17.34 -19.29
CA THR A 277 1.67 17.70 -20.70
C THR A 277 0.21 17.96 -21.03
N THR A 278 -0.05 18.77 -22.05
CA THR A 278 -1.40 19.04 -22.57
C THR A 278 -1.86 18.04 -23.64
N ASP A 279 -1.08 17.00 -23.92
CA ASP A 279 -1.28 16.11 -25.08
C ASP A 279 -2.25 14.94 -24.85
N ASN A 280 -2.91 14.90 -23.70
CA ASN A 280 -3.90 13.88 -23.33
C ASN A 280 -3.36 12.44 -23.52
N GLU A 281 -2.34 12.12 -22.73
CA GLU A 281 -1.69 10.82 -22.67
C GLU A 281 -2.68 9.69 -22.42
N SER A 282 -3.62 9.90 -21.50
CA SER A 282 -4.61 8.89 -21.14
C SER A 282 -5.49 8.49 -22.32
N ALA A 283 -5.96 9.45 -23.13
CA ALA A 283 -6.73 9.16 -24.33
C ALA A 283 -5.90 8.41 -25.38
N GLY A 284 -4.62 8.74 -25.51
CA GLY A 284 -3.71 8.00 -26.40
C GLY A 284 -3.52 6.55 -25.98
N VAL A 285 -3.39 6.27 -24.67
CA VAL A 285 -3.31 4.91 -24.14
C VAL A 285 -4.63 4.16 -24.30
N GLN A 286 -5.76 4.82 -24.05
CA GLN A 286 -7.09 4.25 -24.31
C GLN A 286 -7.22 3.81 -25.77
N GLN A 287 -6.85 4.68 -26.73
CA GLN A 287 -6.88 4.35 -28.16
C GLN A 287 -5.98 3.15 -28.48
N ALA A 288 -4.76 3.13 -27.96
CA ALA A 288 -3.84 2.01 -28.16
C ALA A 288 -4.43 0.68 -27.69
N LEU A 289 -5.03 0.65 -26.49
CA LEU A 289 -5.68 -0.55 -25.96
C LEU A 289 -6.91 -0.96 -26.76
N ALA A 290 -7.69 0.01 -27.27
CA ALA A 290 -8.84 -0.23 -28.15
C ALA A 290 -8.43 -0.88 -29.48
N GLU A 291 -7.30 -0.46 -30.04
CA GLU A 291 -6.73 -0.98 -31.27
C GLU A 291 -6.04 -2.35 -31.09
N GLY A 292 -6.01 -2.88 -29.87
CA GLY A 292 -5.39 -4.16 -29.55
C GLY A 292 -3.87 -4.10 -29.44
N ARG A 293 -3.28 -2.90 -29.29
CA ARG A 293 -1.88 -2.76 -28.86
C ARG A 293 -1.78 -3.29 -27.43
N LEU A 294 -0.72 -4.05 -27.12
CA LEU A 294 -0.49 -4.64 -25.80
C LEU A 294 -1.65 -5.57 -25.32
N PRO A 295 -2.01 -6.62 -26.08
CA PRO A 295 -3.08 -7.54 -25.70
C PRO A 295 -2.82 -8.30 -24.38
N GLU A 296 -1.57 -8.34 -23.91
CA GLU A 296 -1.16 -9.00 -22.67
C GLU A 296 -1.53 -8.23 -21.40
N ILE A 297 -1.84 -6.93 -21.50
CA ILE A 297 -2.24 -6.12 -20.35
C ILE A 297 -3.60 -6.60 -19.85
N LYS A 298 -3.65 -7.04 -18.60
CA LYS A 298 -4.87 -7.50 -17.94
C LYS A 298 -5.61 -6.37 -17.24
N TYR A 299 -4.88 -5.53 -16.51
CA TYR A 299 -5.43 -4.41 -15.75
C TYR A 299 -4.75 -3.10 -16.12
N VAL A 300 -5.49 -2.00 -15.97
CA VAL A 300 -4.91 -0.66 -15.87
C VAL A 300 -5.05 -0.13 -14.45
N ASN A 301 -4.09 0.66 -13.98
CA ASN A 301 -4.13 1.28 -12.65
C ASN A 301 -4.05 2.82 -12.79
N PRO A 302 -5.19 3.50 -13.06
CA PRO A 302 -5.24 4.95 -13.14
C PRO A 302 -5.10 5.63 -11.79
N GLN A 303 -4.50 6.82 -11.80
CA GLN A 303 -4.59 7.72 -10.65
C GLN A 303 -6.06 8.09 -10.40
N HIS A 304 -6.44 8.14 -9.13
CA HIS A 304 -7.76 8.53 -8.71
C HIS A 304 -8.16 9.92 -9.25
N GLY A 305 -9.39 10.06 -9.75
CA GLY A 305 -9.89 11.32 -10.31
C GLY A 305 -9.34 11.69 -11.70
N SER A 306 -8.46 10.88 -12.30
CA SER A 306 -7.86 11.14 -13.61
C SER A 306 -8.78 10.79 -14.79
N TYR A 307 -8.35 11.11 -16.02
CA TYR A 307 -9.04 10.71 -17.26
C TYR A 307 -9.27 9.20 -17.33
N GLY A 308 -8.24 8.40 -17.04
CA GLY A 308 -8.30 6.93 -17.10
C GLY A 308 -9.31 6.31 -16.14
N TYR A 309 -9.75 7.10 -15.16
CA TYR A 309 -10.78 6.72 -14.22
C TYR A 309 -12.21 6.94 -14.78
N SER A 310 -12.41 8.04 -15.48
CA SER A 310 -13.73 8.49 -15.97
C SER A 310 -14.11 7.94 -17.36
N HIS A 311 -13.24 7.16 -17.99
CA HIS A 311 -13.42 6.63 -19.34
C HIS A 311 -13.17 5.12 -19.40
N ASP A 312 -13.81 4.43 -20.34
CA ASP A 312 -13.58 3.00 -20.59
C ASP A 312 -12.18 2.77 -21.16
N MET A 313 -11.27 2.23 -20.34
CA MET A 313 -9.89 1.92 -20.76
C MET A 313 -9.79 0.60 -21.53
N HIS A 314 -10.91 -0.04 -21.84
CA HIS A 314 -11.02 -1.36 -22.47
C HIS A 314 -10.31 -2.48 -21.71
N ARG A 315 -10.06 -2.26 -20.42
CA ARG A 315 -9.48 -3.19 -19.46
C ARG A 315 -10.11 -2.93 -18.09
N PRO A 316 -10.22 -3.96 -17.23
CA PRO A 316 -10.50 -3.79 -15.82
C PRO A 316 -9.58 -2.74 -15.17
N ARG A 317 -10.15 -1.93 -14.27
CA ARG A 317 -9.44 -0.80 -13.63
C ARG A 317 -9.19 -1.10 -12.16
N LEU A 318 -7.96 -0.91 -11.72
CA LEU A 318 -7.60 -0.95 -10.31
C LEU A 318 -7.55 0.47 -9.74
N SER A 319 -7.70 0.60 -8.42
CA SER A 319 -7.39 1.82 -7.70
C SER A 319 -6.10 1.74 -6.91
N PHE A 320 -5.44 2.89 -6.84
CA PHE A 320 -4.22 3.10 -6.08
C PHE A 320 -4.42 4.25 -5.07
N PRO A 321 -5.23 4.05 -4.01
CA PRO A 321 -5.47 5.08 -3.02
C PRO A 321 -4.25 5.24 -2.12
N GLU A 322 -3.88 6.50 -1.86
CA GLU A 322 -2.84 6.80 -0.89
C GLU A 322 -3.42 6.79 0.53
N ILE A 323 -3.06 5.79 1.33
CA ILE A 323 -3.52 5.56 2.70
C ILE A 323 -2.52 5.98 3.80
N SER A 324 -1.33 6.46 3.45
CA SER A 324 -0.22 6.69 4.37
C SER A 324 0.10 8.17 4.67
N MET A 325 -0.22 9.13 3.82
CA MET A 325 0.37 10.48 3.87
C MET A 325 -0.62 11.59 3.53
N THR A 326 -1.89 11.26 3.33
CA THR A 326 -2.88 12.25 2.87
C THR A 326 -3.08 13.38 3.90
N ASP A 327 -3.07 14.64 3.42
CA ASP A 327 -3.46 15.87 4.12
C ASP A 327 -2.62 16.18 5.39
N THR A 328 -1.34 15.78 5.39
CA THR A 328 -0.50 15.83 6.61
C THR A 328 0.94 16.28 6.38
N ALA A 329 1.54 16.85 7.41
CA ALA A 329 2.96 17.20 7.49
C ALA A 329 3.46 17.14 8.95
N PRO A 330 4.60 16.49 9.26
CA PRO A 330 5.41 15.63 8.37
C PRO A 330 4.63 14.41 7.88
N TRP A 331 5.14 13.71 6.86
CA TRP A 331 4.58 12.44 6.39
C TRP A 331 4.89 11.29 7.34
N GLY A 332 4.37 10.10 7.04
CA GLY A 332 4.67 8.89 7.81
C GLY A 332 4.06 8.88 9.21
N ALA A 333 4.67 8.18 10.16
CA ALA A 333 3.96 7.62 11.32
C ALA A 333 3.16 8.59 12.22
N TYR A 334 3.65 9.82 12.45
CA TYR A 334 2.82 10.83 13.12
C TYR A 334 1.93 11.61 12.14
N GLY A 335 2.32 11.70 10.88
CA GLY A 335 1.55 12.31 9.81
C GLY A 335 0.29 11.52 9.44
N THR A 336 0.34 10.20 9.44
CA THR A 336 -0.74 9.34 8.93
C THR A 336 -1.87 9.20 9.92
N ASN A 337 -3.06 9.72 9.61
CA ASN A 337 -4.26 9.50 10.43
C ASN A 337 -5.18 8.46 9.83
N VAL A 338 -6.03 7.92 10.69
CA VAL A 338 -7.15 7.12 10.21
C VAL A 338 -8.13 8.08 9.54
N LEU A 339 -8.57 7.78 8.31
CA LEU A 339 -9.46 8.64 7.53
C LEU A 339 -10.76 7.91 7.12
N PRO A 340 -11.60 7.47 8.07
CA PRO A 340 -12.79 6.69 7.73
C PRO A 340 -13.74 7.42 6.78
N GLY A 341 -13.95 8.73 6.98
CA GLY A 341 -14.83 9.55 6.15
C GLY A 341 -14.29 9.70 4.73
N ARG A 342 -13.00 10.04 4.59
CA ARG A 342 -12.33 10.14 3.29
C ARG A 342 -12.42 8.83 2.52
N PHE A 343 -12.01 7.70 3.10
CA PHE A 343 -12.00 6.43 2.38
C PHE A 343 -13.40 5.89 2.10
N GLN A 344 -14.38 6.16 2.97
CA GLN A 344 -15.79 5.87 2.65
C GLN A 344 -16.24 6.64 1.41
N LYS A 345 -15.99 7.96 1.37
CA LYS A 345 -16.36 8.81 0.24
C LYS A 345 -15.65 8.37 -1.04
N LEU A 346 -14.33 8.15 -0.93
CA LEU A 346 -13.49 7.65 -2.02
C LEU A 346 -14.08 6.36 -2.58
N TRP A 347 -14.44 5.40 -1.73
CA TRP A 347 -15.03 4.15 -2.17
C TRP A 347 -16.41 4.32 -2.81
N GLU A 348 -17.30 5.11 -2.21
CA GLU A 348 -18.67 5.33 -2.71
C GLU A 348 -18.72 5.98 -4.10
N GLU A 349 -17.82 6.91 -4.37
CA GLU A 349 -17.74 7.62 -5.65
C GLU A 349 -17.29 6.69 -6.80
N HIS A 350 -16.70 5.53 -6.49
CA HIS A 350 -15.76 4.85 -7.37
C HIS A 350 -15.91 3.33 -7.45
N ARG A 351 -16.55 2.70 -6.47
CA ARG A 351 -16.71 1.24 -6.39
C ARG A 351 -17.34 0.57 -7.60
N ASP A 352 -18.14 1.29 -8.39
CA ASP A 352 -18.81 0.76 -9.59
C ASP A 352 -17.94 0.90 -10.85
N LEU A 353 -16.81 1.60 -10.75
CA LEU A 353 -15.88 1.89 -11.84
C LEU A 353 -14.57 1.09 -11.72
N GLU A 354 -14.26 0.56 -10.54
CA GLU A 354 -13.08 -0.26 -10.23
C GLU A 354 -13.39 -1.76 -10.09
N ASP A 355 -12.41 -2.59 -10.38
CA ASP A 355 -12.42 -4.05 -10.21
C ASP A 355 -11.63 -4.53 -8.98
N GLY A 356 -11.15 -3.58 -8.18
CA GLY A 356 -10.30 -3.80 -7.02
C GLY A 356 -9.25 -2.69 -6.89
N GLY A 357 -8.24 -2.92 -6.07
CA GLY A 357 -7.15 -1.97 -5.91
C GLY A 357 -5.98 -2.48 -5.08
N ASP A 358 -4.91 -1.71 -5.06
CA ASP A 358 -3.68 -1.92 -4.29
C ASP A 358 -3.29 -0.62 -3.57
N PRO A 359 -3.90 -0.32 -2.40
CA PRO A 359 -3.57 0.87 -1.63
C PRO A 359 -2.08 1.00 -1.34
N TYR A 360 -1.56 2.22 -1.43
CA TYR A 360 -0.15 2.54 -1.14
C TYR A 360 0.09 2.59 0.36
N LEU A 361 0.92 1.67 0.87
CA LEU A 361 1.19 1.51 2.29
C LEU A 361 2.68 1.73 2.57
N GLU A 362 3.02 2.72 3.38
CA GLU A 362 4.41 2.97 3.82
C GLU A 362 4.72 2.41 5.21
N GLY A 363 3.70 2.09 6.00
CA GLY A 363 3.97 1.50 7.30
C GLY A 363 2.76 1.15 8.13
N ILE A 364 3.04 0.47 9.25
CA ILE A 364 2.04 -0.04 10.19
C ILE A 364 1.16 1.05 10.81
N TYR A 365 1.60 2.30 10.75
CA TYR A 365 0.83 3.47 11.16
C TYR A 365 -0.41 3.74 10.30
N ALA A 366 -0.49 3.15 9.10
CA ALA A 366 -1.66 3.20 8.22
C ALA A 366 -2.54 1.94 8.33
N ASP A 367 -2.29 1.04 9.29
CA ASP A 367 -2.98 -0.27 9.41
C ASP A 367 -4.50 -0.16 9.36
N LEU A 368 -5.12 0.73 10.13
CA LEU A 368 -6.58 0.86 10.12
C LEU A 368 -7.13 1.39 8.79
N ASN A 369 -6.37 2.23 8.07
CA ASN A 369 -6.75 2.64 6.71
C ASN A 369 -6.67 1.47 5.72
N ALA A 370 -5.63 0.65 5.84
CA ALA A 370 -5.50 -0.58 5.05
C ALA A 370 -6.70 -1.50 5.29
N VAL A 371 -7.08 -1.72 6.56
CA VAL A 371 -8.26 -2.52 6.90
C VAL A 371 -9.54 -1.93 6.33
N ILE A 372 -9.76 -0.61 6.44
CA ILE A 372 -10.93 0.06 5.86
C ILE A 372 -11.04 -0.24 4.36
N MET A 373 -9.96 -0.03 3.59
CA MET A 373 -9.97 -0.28 2.15
C MET A 373 -10.21 -1.77 1.82
N LEU A 374 -9.59 -2.69 2.56
CA LEU A 374 -9.80 -4.13 2.36
C LEU A 374 -11.27 -4.53 2.61
N ARG A 375 -11.94 -3.94 3.60
CA ARG A 375 -13.37 -4.21 3.88
C ARG A 375 -14.31 -3.57 2.88
N CYS A 376 -13.94 -2.41 2.34
CA CYS A 376 -14.61 -1.85 1.17
C CYS A 376 -14.55 -2.83 -0.01
N TYR A 377 -13.36 -3.33 -0.37
CA TYR A 377 -13.21 -4.25 -1.50
C TYR A 377 -13.84 -5.63 -1.28
N ARG A 378 -13.82 -6.16 -0.04
CA ARG A 378 -14.37 -7.50 0.23
C ARG A 378 -15.86 -7.52 0.41
N ASP A 379 -16.43 -6.53 1.08
CA ASP A 379 -17.82 -6.58 1.53
C ASP A 379 -18.65 -5.36 1.16
N ASN A 380 -18.05 -4.32 0.57
CA ASN A 380 -18.69 -3.01 0.48
C ASN A 380 -19.17 -2.54 1.87
N GLN A 381 -18.41 -2.91 2.93
CA GLN A 381 -18.69 -2.57 4.32
C GLN A 381 -18.43 -1.07 4.54
N SER A 382 -19.20 -0.45 5.43
CA SER A 382 -18.96 0.95 5.78
C SER A 382 -17.66 1.09 6.57
N ALA A 383 -16.96 2.21 6.40
CA ALA A 383 -15.74 2.51 7.14
C ALA A 383 -16.02 2.56 8.66
N VAL A 384 -17.16 3.11 9.08
CA VAL A 384 -17.57 3.17 10.49
C VAL A 384 -17.77 1.76 11.06
N ASP A 385 -18.47 0.87 10.37
CA ASP A 385 -18.66 -0.50 10.85
C ASP A 385 -17.33 -1.26 10.87
N THR A 386 -16.46 -0.99 9.91
CA THR A 386 -15.10 -1.56 9.87
C THR A 386 -14.27 -1.11 11.07
N VAL A 387 -14.29 0.18 11.41
CA VAL A 387 -13.60 0.72 12.59
C VAL A 387 -14.14 0.05 13.86
N LYS A 388 -15.46 -0.10 14.01
CA LYS A 388 -16.05 -0.77 15.18
C LYS A 388 -15.62 -2.23 15.29
N GLU A 389 -15.66 -2.95 14.17
CA GLU A 389 -15.22 -4.36 14.09
C GLU A 389 -13.74 -4.49 14.44
N TYR A 390 -12.90 -3.59 13.93
CA TYR A 390 -11.47 -3.54 14.22
C TYR A 390 -11.22 -3.25 15.71
N LEU A 391 -11.89 -2.26 16.31
CA LEU A 391 -11.75 -1.94 17.73
C LEU A 391 -12.17 -3.11 18.63
N ALA A 392 -13.24 -3.82 18.27
CA ALA A 392 -13.67 -5.01 19.00
C ALA A 392 -12.67 -6.16 18.84
N TYR A 393 -12.21 -6.41 17.62
CA TYR A 393 -11.32 -7.53 17.34
C TYR A 393 -9.89 -7.30 17.81
N GLU A 394 -9.26 -6.16 17.55
CA GLU A 394 -7.87 -5.93 17.94
C GLU A 394 -7.76 -5.63 19.43
N PHE A 395 -8.70 -4.84 19.97
CA PHE A 395 -8.57 -4.27 21.31
C PHE A 395 -9.58 -4.80 22.33
N GLY A 396 -10.57 -5.60 21.92
CA GLY A 396 -11.61 -6.11 22.83
C GLY A 396 -12.57 -5.03 23.33
N LEU A 397 -12.64 -3.87 22.64
CA LEU A 397 -13.56 -2.81 23.00
C LEU A 397 -14.98 -3.18 22.56
N GLU A 398 -15.93 -3.14 23.48
CA GLU A 398 -17.33 -3.47 23.23
C GLU A 398 -18.28 -2.39 23.77
N GLY A 399 -19.54 -2.43 23.32
CA GLY A 399 -20.61 -1.57 23.83
C GLY A 399 -20.30 -0.08 23.71
N GLU A 400 -20.61 0.68 24.77
CA GLU A 400 -20.48 2.14 24.79
C GLU A 400 -19.03 2.62 24.57
N MET A 401 -18.03 1.88 25.06
CA MET A 401 -16.63 2.28 24.89
C MET A 401 -16.20 2.15 23.42
N ASN A 402 -16.62 1.09 22.72
CA ASN A 402 -16.34 0.94 21.29
C ASN A 402 -16.96 2.11 20.49
N GLU A 403 -18.21 2.45 20.75
CA GLU A 403 -18.89 3.57 20.10
C GLU A 403 -18.18 4.91 20.33
N LYS A 404 -17.74 5.17 21.57
CA LYS A 404 -16.99 6.39 21.91
C LYS A 404 -15.65 6.46 21.20
N VAL A 405 -14.86 5.38 21.22
CA VAL A 405 -13.55 5.33 20.57
C VAL A 405 -13.69 5.41 19.05
N CYS A 406 -14.67 4.73 18.46
CA CYS A 406 -14.99 4.85 17.03
C CYS A 406 -15.31 6.30 16.65
N LYS A 407 -16.12 6.99 17.46
CA LYS A 407 -16.42 8.40 17.24
C LYS A 407 -15.16 9.27 17.36
N ALA A 408 -14.32 9.03 18.38
CA ALA A 408 -13.08 9.76 18.56
C ALA A 408 -12.13 9.58 17.35
N ILE A 409 -12.04 8.38 16.78
CA ILE A 409 -11.28 8.13 15.54
C ILE A 409 -11.85 8.89 14.35
N CYS A 410 -13.17 8.95 14.20
CA CYS A 410 -13.79 9.77 13.15
C CYS A 410 -13.51 11.27 13.38
N ASP A 411 -13.55 11.73 14.63
CA ASP A 411 -13.24 13.12 14.98
C ASP A 411 -11.74 13.44 14.76
N MET A 412 -10.82 12.47 14.89
CA MET A 412 -9.39 12.65 14.62
C MET A 412 -9.14 13.07 13.16
N GLU A 413 -9.92 12.56 12.21
CA GLU A 413 -9.83 12.97 10.81
C GLU A 413 -10.07 14.48 10.64
N GLU A 414 -11.03 15.05 11.38
CA GLU A 414 -11.32 16.48 11.33
C GLU A 414 -10.19 17.35 11.90
N THR A 415 -9.45 16.82 12.88
CA THR A 415 -8.32 17.50 13.52
C THR A 415 -6.97 17.19 12.85
N LEU A 416 -6.98 16.47 11.72
CA LEU A 416 -5.74 16.08 11.04
C LEU A 416 -5.00 17.29 10.47
N PHE A 417 -5.70 18.11 9.69
CA PHE A 417 -5.07 19.16 8.91
C PHE A 417 -4.39 20.22 9.79
N ARG A 418 -3.12 20.50 9.50
CA ARG A 418 -2.26 21.36 10.33
C ARG A 418 -1.23 22.11 9.50
N ASP A 419 -0.93 23.33 9.91
CA ASP A 419 0.21 24.09 9.38
C ASP A 419 1.51 23.68 10.10
N LEU A 420 2.55 23.38 9.32
CA LEU A 420 3.88 23.05 9.82
C LEU A 420 4.82 24.26 9.74
N TYR A 421 5.25 24.76 10.90
CA TYR A 421 6.35 25.72 11.01
C TYR A 421 7.60 24.99 11.53
N SER A 422 8.25 24.21 10.66
CA SER A 422 9.35 23.30 11.03
C SER A 422 10.49 24.01 11.78
N GLN A 423 10.88 25.20 11.34
CA GLN A 423 11.92 26.04 12.00
C GLN A 423 11.59 26.42 13.45
N ALA A 424 10.30 26.44 13.79
CA ALA A 424 9.81 26.78 15.12
C ALA A 424 9.31 25.56 15.90
N HIS A 425 9.39 24.35 15.32
CA HIS A 425 8.78 23.12 15.85
C HIS A 425 7.32 23.33 16.28
N ARG A 426 6.52 24.01 15.44
CA ARG A 426 5.13 24.38 15.74
C ARG A 426 4.15 23.79 14.71
N TYR A 427 3.05 23.21 15.21
CA TYR A 427 2.08 22.39 14.47
C TYR A 427 0.65 22.88 14.69
N VAL A 428 0.22 23.90 13.94
CA VAL A 428 -1.07 24.56 14.21
C VAL A 428 -2.21 23.74 13.61
N ILE A 429 -3.01 23.11 14.47
CA ILE A 429 -4.20 22.34 14.09
C ILE A 429 -5.32 23.30 13.67
N HIS A 430 -5.89 23.11 12.47
CA HIS A 430 -6.90 24.02 11.91
C HIS A 430 -8.25 23.92 12.60
N ASN A 431 -8.68 22.70 12.96
CA ASN A 431 -9.95 22.45 13.66
C ASN A 431 -9.69 21.85 15.05
N PRO A 432 -9.19 22.65 16.02
CA PRO A 432 -8.71 22.11 17.29
C PRO A 432 -9.85 21.77 18.27
N GLU A 433 -11.12 22.06 17.96
CA GLU A 433 -12.24 22.06 18.91
C GLU A 433 -12.35 20.72 19.64
N LYS A 434 -12.21 19.61 18.92
CA LYS A 434 -12.43 18.25 19.43
C LYS A 434 -11.21 17.61 20.07
N VAL A 435 -10.01 18.21 19.95
CA VAL A 435 -8.74 17.60 20.37
C VAL A 435 -8.75 17.08 21.82
N PHE A 436 -9.29 17.84 22.78
CA PHE A 436 -9.31 17.41 24.17
C PHE A 436 -10.37 16.33 24.46
N ASP A 437 -11.48 16.32 23.73
CA ASP A 437 -12.50 15.27 23.86
C ASP A 437 -12.01 13.94 23.27
N ILE A 438 -11.30 14.02 22.14
CA ILE A 438 -10.58 12.89 21.53
C ILE A 438 -9.57 12.33 22.53
N GLU A 439 -8.65 13.16 23.01
CA GLU A 439 -7.63 12.74 23.95
C GLU A 439 -8.24 12.08 25.19
N LYS A 440 -9.22 12.72 25.82
CA LYS A 440 -9.89 12.19 27.00
C LYS A 440 -10.47 10.81 26.73
N THR A 441 -11.19 10.65 25.62
CA THR A 441 -11.82 9.37 25.25
C THR A 441 -10.78 8.27 25.05
N ILE A 442 -9.68 8.58 24.35
CA ILE A 442 -8.62 7.62 24.04
C ILE A 442 -7.81 7.25 25.29
N VAL A 443 -7.57 8.21 26.19
CA VAL A 443 -6.92 7.95 27.49
C VAL A 443 -7.82 7.08 28.38
N GLU A 444 -9.11 7.39 28.48
CA GLU A 444 -10.08 6.57 29.23
C GLU A 444 -10.11 5.12 28.69
N ALA A 445 -10.14 4.94 27.37
CA ALA A 445 -10.05 3.62 26.76
C ALA A 445 -8.71 2.94 27.07
N HIS A 446 -7.60 3.66 26.92
CA HIS A 446 -6.25 3.15 27.19
C HIS A 446 -6.14 2.60 28.61
N GLU A 447 -6.72 3.25 29.62
CA GLU A 447 -6.67 2.78 31.01
C GLU A 447 -7.42 1.45 31.25
N THR A 448 -8.41 1.13 30.40
CA THR A 448 -9.20 -0.11 30.51
C THR A 448 -8.59 -1.31 29.81
N LEU A 449 -7.62 -1.09 28.91
CA LEU A 449 -7.05 -2.15 28.09
C LEU A 449 -6.00 -2.98 28.87
N PRO A 450 -5.89 -4.30 28.59
CA PRO A 450 -4.78 -5.11 29.07
C PRO A 450 -3.42 -4.56 28.64
N GLU A 451 -2.38 -4.74 29.46
CA GLU A 451 -1.02 -4.23 29.19
C GLU A 451 -0.46 -4.62 27.81
N GLU A 452 -0.63 -5.89 27.41
CA GLU A 452 -0.19 -6.38 26.10
C GLU A 452 -0.82 -5.62 24.94
N ILE A 453 -2.12 -5.31 25.03
CA ILE A 453 -2.84 -4.52 24.02
C ILE A 453 -2.40 -3.06 24.08
N ARG A 454 -2.24 -2.51 25.29
CA ARG A 454 -1.83 -1.12 25.48
C ARG A 454 -0.47 -0.84 24.87
N GLU A 455 0.50 -1.73 25.02
CA GLU A 455 1.85 -1.54 24.47
C GLU A 455 1.97 -2.00 23.01
N GLY A 456 0.93 -2.63 22.46
CA GLY A 456 0.90 -3.04 21.06
C GLY A 456 0.92 -1.84 20.10
N VAL A 457 1.69 -1.98 19.01
CA VAL A 457 1.90 -0.91 18.01
C VAL A 457 0.58 -0.35 17.44
N LYS A 458 -0.37 -1.21 17.08
CA LYS A 458 -1.69 -0.81 16.53
C LYS A 458 -2.43 0.17 17.45
N TRP A 459 -2.52 -0.14 18.75
CA TRP A 459 -3.16 0.75 19.72
C TRP A 459 -2.31 1.99 20.01
N GLN A 460 -0.99 1.83 20.14
CA GLN A 460 -0.07 2.93 20.40
C GLN A 460 -0.13 4.01 19.31
N MET A 461 -0.32 3.65 18.04
CA MET A 461 -0.47 4.65 16.98
C MET A 461 -1.70 5.53 17.17
N ILE A 462 -2.84 4.97 17.58
CA ILE A 462 -4.05 5.72 17.90
C ILE A 462 -3.85 6.56 19.18
N TYR A 463 -3.29 5.95 20.22
CA TYR A 463 -3.08 6.57 21.52
C TYR A 463 -2.12 7.76 21.45
N LEU A 464 -0.93 7.56 20.87
CA LEU A 464 0.11 8.59 20.78
C LEU A 464 -0.38 9.78 19.98
N ARG A 465 -1.17 9.57 18.92
CA ARG A 465 -1.78 10.64 18.16
C ARG A 465 -2.63 11.56 19.02
N ALA A 466 -3.54 10.97 19.79
CA ALA A 466 -4.47 11.70 20.63
C ALA A 466 -3.75 12.55 21.69
N VAL A 467 -2.76 11.98 22.37
CA VAL A 467 -2.03 12.68 23.44
C VAL A 467 -1.02 13.70 22.91
N ILE A 468 -0.44 13.48 21.73
CA ILE A 468 0.43 14.48 21.08
C ILE A 468 -0.41 15.70 20.69
N ASP A 469 -1.55 15.53 20.02
CA ASP A 469 -2.40 16.66 19.62
C ASP A 469 -2.94 17.42 20.84
N GLY A 470 -3.29 16.71 21.91
CA GLY A 470 -3.64 17.30 23.20
C GLY A 470 -2.51 18.16 23.80
N GLU A 471 -1.28 17.65 23.80
CA GLU A 471 -0.11 18.36 24.31
C GLU A 471 0.27 19.56 23.44
N LEU A 472 0.22 19.43 22.12
CA LEU A 472 0.42 20.56 21.21
C LEU A 472 -0.61 21.65 21.49
N LYS A 473 -1.91 21.32 21.52
CA LYS A 473 -2.96 22.31 21.78
C LYS A 473 -2.81 23.00 23.15
N ARG A 474 -2.37 22.27 24.18
CA ARG A 474 -2.08 22.83 25.52
C ARG A 474 -0.94 23.86 25.51
N ASN A 475 0.01 23.73 24.60
CA ASN A 475 1.25 24.49 24.57
C ASN A 475 1.35 25.43 23.35
N ASP A 476 0.22 26.00 22.90
CA ASP A 476 0.15 26.90 21.73
C ASP A 476 0.80 26.29 20.47
N TYR A 477 0.61 24.99 20.32
CA TYR A 477 1.06 24.16 19.21
C TYR A 477 2.57 23.99 19.09
N TYR A 478 3.34 24.41 20.10
CA TYR A 478 4.78 24.17 20.15
C TYR A 478 5.09 22.76 20.65
N ARG A 479 6.06 22.12 20.00
CA ARG A 479 6.64 20.86 20.47
C ARG A 479 7.25 21.07 21.87
N THR A 480 6.79 20.27 22.83
CA THR A 480 7.38 20.15 24.17
C THR A 480 8.29 18.93 24.25
N GLU A 481 9.06 18.82 25.33
CA GLU A 481 9.83 17.58 25.59
C GLU A 481 8.92 16.35 25.70
N THR A 482 7.71 16.52 26.24
CA THR A 482 6.69 15.46 26.26
C THR A 482 6.34 14.98 24.86
N THR A 483 6.00 15.90 23.93
CA THR A 483 5.70 15.51 22.54
C THR A 483 6.91 14.87 21.85
N ARG A 484 8.12 15.34 22.16
CA ARG A 484 9.35 14.77 21.63
C ARG A 484 9.56 13.32 22.08
N GLU A 485 9.30 13.00 23.35
CA GLU A 485 9.37 11.62 23.85
C GLU A 485 8.32 10.72 23.19
N TYR A 486 7.12 11.23 22.93
CA TYR A 486 6.11 10.50 22.15
C TYR A 486 6.55 10.26 20.71
N PHE A 487 7.14 11.27 20.04
CA PHE A 487 7.71 11.10 18.71
C PHE A 487 8.84 10.05 18.69
N LYS A 488 9.73 10.04 19.67
CA LYS A 488 10.76 8.99 19.82
C LYS A 488 10.12 7.60 20.00
N LYS A 489 9.01 7.49 20.73
CA LYS A 489 8.26 6.23 20.86
C LYS A 489 7.72 5.78 19.51
N ILE A 490 7.14 6.68 18.72
CA ILE A 490 6.65 6.39 17.35
C ILE A 490 7.80 5.89 16.47
N VAL A 491 8.95 6.58 16.46
CA VAL A 491 10.14 6.19 15.68
C VAL A 491 10.53 4.75 15.99
N LYS A 492 10.63 4.40 17.27
CA LYS A 492 10.99 3.05 17.71
C LYS A 492 9.94 2.00 17.35
N LEU A 493 8.64 2.32 17.51
CA LEU A 493 7.56 1.39 17.20
C LEU A 493 7.45 1.07 15.71
N CYS A 494 7.82 2.02 14.85
CA CYS A 494 7.71 1.93 13.40
C CYS A 494 9.05 1.68 12.70
N HIS A 495 10.13 1.38 13.43
CA HIS A 495 11.49 1.16 12.89
C HIS A 495 11.99 2.30 11.99
N LEU A 496 11.69 3.55 12.36
CA LEU A 496 11.97 4.72 11.53
C LEU A 496 13.34 5.38 11.81
N GLU A 497 14.26 4.71 12.51
CA GLU A 497 15.54 5.29 12.92
C GLU A 497 16.45 5.70 11.76
N LYS A 498 16.20 5.16 10.55
CA LYS A 498 16.96 5.44 9.33
C LYS A 498 16.10 6.01 8.20
N THR A 499 14.83 6.29 8.47
CA THR A 499 13.90 6.78 7.46
C THR A 499 14.27 8.17 6.97
N ASP A 500 13.74 8.55 5.81
CA ASP A 500 13.95 9.88 5.25
C ASP A 500 13.31 11.00 6.09
N ALA A 501 13.84 12.21 5.89
CA ALA A 501 13.40 13.44 6.55
C ALA A 501 11.89 13.68 6.49
N CYS A 502 11.24 13.23 5.41
CA CYS A 502 9.82 13.46 5.18
C CYS A 502 8.93 12.66 6.12
N THR A 503 9.35 11.43 6.47
CA THR A 503 8.57 10.45 7.23
C THR A 503 9.00 10.35 8.70
N LEU A 504 10.15 10.95 9.06
CA LEU A 504 10.64 10.97 10.42
C LEU A 504 9.85 11.97 11.29
N PRO A 505 9.24 11.54 12.41
CA PRO A 505 8.69 12.45 13.41
C PRO A 505 9.73 13.46 13.92
N ASP A 506 9.28 14.66 14.27
CA ASP A 506 10.15 15.77 14.67
C ASP A 506 10.80 15.55 16.04
N ILE A 507 11.92 14.82 16.05
CA ILE A 507 12.68 14.45 17.25
C ILE A 507 13.96 15.27 17.44
N TYR A 508 14.43 16.01 16.44
CA TYR A 508 15.70 16.77 16.49
C TYR A 508 15.50 18.26 16.79
N ASP A 509 16.52 18.91 17.37
CA ASP A 509 16.49 20.35 17.66
C ASP A 509 16.80 21.19 16.42
N GLU A 510 17.54 20.60 15.49
CA GLU A 510 17.73 21.20 14.18
C GLU A 510 16.50 20.91 13.33
N PRO A 511 15.95 21.92 12.64
CA PRO A 511 14.82 21.71 11.76
C PRO A 511 15.23 20.75 10.66
N HIS A 512 14.48 19.68 10.51
CA HIS A 512 14.69 18.74 9.40
C HIS A 512 14.51 19.50 8.08
N PRO A 513 15.39 19.30 7.08
CA PRO A 513 15.13 19.78 5.73
C PRO A 513 13.90 19.02 5.20
N TRP A 514 12.73 19.60 5.40
CA TRP A 514 11.49 19.08 4.87
C TRP A 514 11.38 19.60 3.43
N PRO A 515 11.30 18.73 2.40
CA PRO A 515 11.31 19.17 1.00
C PRO A 515 10.02 19.89 0.57
N GLY A 516 9.05 20.06 1.47
CA GLY A 516 7.74 20.64 1.17
C GLY A 516 6.74 19.56 0.78
N ILE A 517 5.45 19.90 0.84
CA ILE A 517 4.37 19.07 0.32
C ILE A 517 4.47 19.20 -1.22
N PRO A 518 4.67 18.13 -2.01
CA PRO A 518 4.33 18.14 -3.43
C PRO A 518 2.85 18.49 -3.51
N GLU A 519 2.55 19.56 -4.23
CA GLU A 519 1.20 20.08 -4.43
C GLU A 519 0.24 19.03 -5.02
#